data_AF-A0A836RKV4-F1
#
_entry.id   AF-A0A836RKV4-F1
#
_cell.length_a   1.000
_cell.length_b   1.000
_cell.length_c   1.000
_cell.angle_alpha   90.00
_cell.angle_beta   90.00
_cell.angle_gamma   90.00
#
_symmetry.space_group_name_H-M   'P 1'
#
loop_
_entity.id
_entity.type
_entity.pdbx_description
1 polymer ?
#
loop_
_entity_poly.entity_id
_entity_poly.type
_entity_poly.pdbx_seq_one_letter_code
_entity_poly.pdbx_strand_id
1 'polypeptide(L)'
;MRKLRLRGAADSYIIDADFWNDLLDWAEESGWEPEQPPVLYRSNSGLEVSASDAANLADTLEFIAGDLVLHELDVPDTFIKELIRTLAVLAEFFQQGGFRIC
;
A
#
# COMPACT_ATOMS: atom_id res chain seq x y z
N MET A 1 12.58 -14.08 1.97
CA MET A 1 11.37 -13.27 1.69
C MET A 1 10.43 -13.38 2.87
N ARG A 2 10.34 -12.31 3.66
CA ARG A 2 9.37 -12.22 4.75
C ARG A 2 8.03 -11.78 4.14
N LYS A 3 6.93 -12.40 4.55
CA LYS A 3 5.59 -11.99 4.11
C LYS A 3 4.86 -11.31 5.26
N LEU A 4 4.03 -10.33 4.93
CA LEU A 4 3.06 -9.70 5.83
C LEU A 4 1.66 -10.08 5.37
N ARG A 5 0.74 -10.21 6.33
CA ARG A 5 -0.67 -10.38 6.06
C ARG A 5 -1.41 -9.11 6.45
N LEU A 6 -2.07 -8.49 5.49
CA LEU A 6 -3.02 -7.41 5.71
C LEU A 6 -4.40 -8.05 5.84
N ARG A 7 -5.06 -7.91 6.98
CA ARG A 7 -6.37 -8.53 7.25
C ARG A 7 -7.42 -7.44 7.36
N GLY A 8 -8.28 -7.35 6.35
CA GLY A 8 -9.48 -6.52 6.37
C GLY A 8 -10.63 -7.22 7.08
N ALA A 9 -11.81 -6.60 7.03
CA ALA A 9 -13.02 -7.17 7.61
C ALA A 9 -13.58 -8.35 6.79
N ALA A 10 -13.49 -8.28 5.46
CA ALA A 10 -14.06 -9.26 4.53
C ALA A 10 -13.02 -10.20 3.92
N ASP A 11 -11.76 -9.76 3.83
CA ASP A 11 -10.71 -10.43 3.08
C ASP A 11 -9.33 -10.28 3.74
N SER A 12 -8.32 -10.87 3.09
CA SER A 12 -6.93 -10.72 3.52
C SER A 12 -5.99 -10.75 2.33
N TYR A 13 -4.96 -9.93 2.38
CA TYR A 13 -3.93 -9.82 1.38
C TYR A 13 -2.58 -10.29 1.95
N ILE A 14 -1.82 -11.06 1.17
CA ILE A 14 -0.45 -11.45 1.54
C ILE A 14 0.51 -10.69 0.65
N ILE A 15 1.38 -9.91 1.27
CA ILE A 15 2.34 -9.05 0.58
C ILE A 15 3.77 -9.38 1.01
N ASP A 16 4.73 -9.15 0.11
CA ASP A 16 6.14 -9.21 0.49
C ASP A 16 6.50 -8.04 1.40
N ALA A 17 7.24 -8.29 2.48
CA ALA A 17 7.58 -7.25 3.44
C ALA A 17 8.50 -6.19 2.85
N ASP A 18 9.39 -6.56 1.93
CA ASP A 18 10.32 -5.62 1.31
C ASP A 18 9.54 -4.70 0.36
N PHE A 19 8.66 -5.28 -0.49
CA PHE A 19 7.76 -4.51 -1.34
C PHE A 19 6.79 -3.63 -0.55
N TRP A 20 6.29 -4.11 0.60
CA TRP A 20 5.45 -3.30 1.49
C TRP A 20 6.20 -2.07 2.02
N ASN A 21 7.46 -2.23 2.42
CA ASN A 21 8.26 -1.11 2.88
C ASN A 21 8.52 -0.11 1.74
N ASP A 22 8.88 -0.59 0.55
CA ASP A 22 9.10 0.26 -0.63
C ASP A 22 7.82 1.07 -0.97
N LEU A 23 6.66 0.43 -0.89
CA LEU A 23 5.37 1.07 -1.12
C LEU A 23 5.06 2.15 -0.08
N LEU A 24 5.37 1.90 1.20
CA LEU A 24 5.20 2.91 2.25
C LEU A 24 6.17 4.08 2.07
N ASP A 25 7.40 3.82 1.64
CA ASP A 25 8.37 4.87 1.35
C ASP A 25 7.85 5.78 0.21
N TRP A 26 7.33 5.18 -0.88
CA TRP A 26 6.70 5.95 -1.96
C TRP A 26 5.46 6.72 -1.50
N ALA A 27 4.66 6.12 -0.63
CA ALA A 27 3.49 6.78 -0.07
C ALA A 27 3.89 8.01 0.76
N GLU A 28 4.90 7.90 1.63
CA GLU A 28 5.42 9.04 2.41
C GLU A 28 5.97 10.15 1.51
N GLU A 29 6.73 9.79 0.47
CA GLU A 29 7.24 10.76 -0.53
C GLU A 29 6.11 11.43 -1.33
N SER A 30 4.97 10.75 -1.48
CA SER A 30 3.79 11.22 -2.20
C SER A 30 2.76 11.93 -1.31
N GLY A 31 3.07 12.13 -0.02
CA GLY A 31 2.24 12.89 0.91
C GLY A 31 1.23 12.07 1.72
N TRP A 32 1.44 10.76 1.88
CA TRP A 32 0.72 9.97 2.89
C TRP A 32 1.04 10.48 4.30
N GLU A 33 0.01 10.71 5.11
CA GLU A 33 0.11 11.24 6.47
C GLU A 33 -0.43 10.20 7.48
N PRO A 34 0.38 9.21 7.89
CA PRO A 34 -0.09 8.15 8.76
C PRO A 34 -0.56 8.65 10.13
N GLU A 35 -1.62 8.04 10.64
CA GLU A 35 -2.12 8.31 12.01
C GLU A 35 -1.13 7.87 13.10
N GLN A 36 -0.26 6.90 12.79
CA GLN A 36 0.71 6.33 13.72
C GLN A 36 2.15 6.52 13.23
N PRO A 37 3.16 6.34 14.10
CA PRO A 37 4.56 6.35 13.67
C PRO A 37 4.82 5.33 12.54
N PRO A 38 5.48 5.73 11.43
CA PRO A 38 5.63 4.86 10.25
C PRO A 38 6.31 3.50 10.51
N VAL A 39 7.16 3.40 11.54
CA VAL A 39 7.80 2.15 11.97
C VAL A 39 6.79 1.05 12.38
N LEU A 40 5.59 1.44 12.83
CA LEU A 40 4.56 0.48 13.26
C LEU A 40 3.90 -0.23 12.08
N TYR A 41 3.81 0.42 10.92
CA TYR A 41 3.25 -0.16 9.69
C TYR A 41 4.22 -1.13 9.02
N ARG A 42 5.53 -0.93 9.19
CA ARG A 42 6.59 -1.76 8.58
C ARG A 42 6.85 -3.07 9.31
N SER A 43 6.23 -3.29 10.47
CA SER A 43 6.44 -4.47 11.29
C SER A 43 5.16 -5.28 11.43
N ASN A 44 5.32 -6.59 11.65
CA ASN A 44 4.23 -7.45 12.12
C ASN A 44 3.97 -7.17 13.61
N SER A 45 3.52 -5.95 13.89
CA SER A 45 3.24 -5.43 15.23
C SER A 45 1.84 -5.81 15.70
N GLY A 46 0.98 -6.27 14.80
CA GLY A 46 -0.45 -6.40 15.07
C GLY A 46 -1.20 -5.08 14.99
N LEU A 47 -0.60 -4.01 14.44
CA LEU A 47 -1.21 -2.69 14.31
C LEU A 47 -2.58 -2.79 13.64
N GLU A 48 -3.56 -2.13 14.25
CA GLU A 48 -4.90 -1.90 13.69
C GLU A 48 -4.90 -0.52 13.03
N VAL A 49 -4.97 -0.51 11.70
CA VAL A 49 -5.06 0.68 10.87
C VAL A 49 -6.53 1.10 10.79
N SER A 50 -6.82 2.37 11.07
CA SER A 50 -8.18 2.88 11.04
C SER A 50 -8.72 2.95 9.61
N ALA A 51 -10.05 3.06 9.45
CA ALA A 51 -10.63 3.25 8.13
C ALA A 51 -10.22 4.58 7.47
N SER A 52 -9.97 5.62 8.27
CA SER A 52 -9.53 6.92 7.78
C SER A 52 -8.09 6.86 7.27
N ASP A 53 -7.22 6.21 8.03
CA ASP A 53 -5.81 6.03 7.66
C ASP A 53 -5.65 5.07 6.45
N ALA A 54 -6.45 4.01 6.42
CA ALA A 54 -6.52 3.12 5.25
C ALA A 54 -6.97 3.88 4.00
N ALA A 55 -8.02 4.71 4.10
CA ALA A 55 -8.46 5.55 2.99
C ALA A 55 -7.39 6.56 2.56
N ASN A 56 -6.70 7.20 3.51
CA ASN A 56 -5.59 8.11 3.20
C ASN A 56 -4.46 7.39 2.44
N LEU A 57 -4.10 6.18 2.87
CA LEU A 57 -3.11 5.37 2.15
C LEU A 57 -3.61 4.99 0.75
N ALA A 58 -4.90 4.63 0.62
CA ALA A 58 -5.50 4.28 -0.68
C ALA A 58 -5.42 5.44 -1.68
N ASP A 59 -5.80 6.64 -1.26
CA ASP A 59 -5.77 7.85 -2.09
C ASP A 59 -4.33 8.14 -2.57
N THR A 60 -3.34 7.96 -1.70
CA THR A 60 -1.93 8.12 -2.08
C THR A 60 -1.49 7.06 -3.09
N LEU A 61 -1.93 5.81 -2.95
CA LEU A 61 -1.60 4.77 -3.94
C LEU A 61 -2.26 5.03 -5.31
N GLU A 62 -3.48 5.55 -5.33
CA GLU A 62 -4.13 5.97 -6.58
C GLU A 62 -3.36 7.11 -7.26
N PHE A 63 -2.88 8.08 -6.47
CA PHE A 63 -2.02 9.15 -6.97
C PHE A 63 -0.73 8.61 -7.58
N ILE A 64 -0.02 7.72 -6.87
CA ILE A 64 1.21 7.08 -7.37
C ILE A 64 0.92 6.31 -8.67
N ALA A 65 -0.16 5.51 -8.70
CA ALA A 65 -0.53 4.76 -9.90
C ALA A 65 -0.81 5.69 -11.09
N GLY A 66 -1.46 6.83 -10.86
CA GLY A 66 -1.67 7.87 -11.88
C GLY A 66 -0.36 8.50 -12.35
N ASP A 67 0.55 8.80 -11.44
CA ASP A 67 1.86 9.39 -11.74
C ASP A 67 2.74 8.45 -12.59
N LEU A 68 2.73 7.15 -12.27
CA LEU A 68 3.42 6.10 -13.03
C LEU A 68 2.91 5.96 -14.47
N VAL A 69 1.63 6.26 -14.73
CA VAL A 69 1.06 6.24 -16.09
C VAL A 69 1.51 7.46 -16.89
N LEU A 70 1.70 8.59 -16.23
CA LEU A 70 2.06 9.86 -16.86
C LEU A 70 3.55 9.97 -17.18
N HIS A 71 4.40 9.28 -16.41
CA HIS A 71 5.84 9.33 -16.56
C HIS A 71 6.37 8.12 -17.37
N GLU A 72 7.14 8.40 -18.42
CA GLU A 72 7.87 7.35 -19.15
C GLU A 72 9.01 6.83 -18.28
N LEU A 73 8.85 5.61 -17.77
CA LEU A 73 9.88 4.91 -17.00
C LEU A 73 10.68 3.97 -17.91
N ASP A 74 12.00 3.95 -17.75
CA ASP A 74 12.91 3.04 -18.47
C ASP A 74 12.87 1.61 -17.87
N VAL A 75 11.68 1.02 -17.85
CA VAL A 75 11.42 -0.33 -17.36
C VAL A 75 10.42 -1.02 -18.29
N PRO A 76 10.35 -2.37 -18.29
CA PRO A 76 9.43 -3.07 -19.18
C PRO A 76 7.97 -2.68 -18.92
N ASP A 77 7.19 -2.42 -19.98
CA ASP A 77 5.74 -2.15 -19.90
C ASP A 77 4.97 -3.18 -19.07
N THR A 78 5.39 -4.45 -19.13
CA THR A 78 4.76 -5.53 -18.36
C THR A 78 4.91 -5.31 -16.86
N PHE A 79 6.09 -4.84 -16.42
CA PHE A 79 6.35 -4.53 -15.02
C PHE A 79 5.47 -3.36 -14.56
N ILE A 80 5.38 -2.27 -15.35
CA ILE A 80 4.52 -1.13 -15.02
C ILE A 80 3.04 -1.55 -14.91
N LYS A 81 2.55 -2.35 -15.85
CA LYS A 81 1.17 -2.85 -15.82
C LYS A 81 0.89 -3.71 -14.59
N GLU A 82 1.81 -4.57 -14.21
CA GLU A 82 1.68 -5.40 -13.01
C GLU A 82 1.74 -4.56 -11.72
N LEU A 83 2.61 -3.56 -11.67
CA LEU A 83 2.72 -2.64 -10.55
C LEU A 83 1.43 -1.83 -10.38
N ILE A 84 0.94 -1.17 -11.43
CA ILE A 84 -0.31 -0.40 -11.40
C ILE A 84 -1.48 -1.28 -10.97
N ARG A 85 -1.57 -2.51 -11.49
CA ARG A 85 -2.61 -3.46 -11.09
C ARG A 85 -2.51 -3.81 -9.61
N THR A 86 -1.29 -3.99 -9.09
CA THR A 86 -1.06 -4.29 -7.68
C THR A 86 -1.47 -3.12 -6.80
N LEU A 87 -1.11 -1.89 -7.16
CA LEU A 87 -1.51 -0.68 -6.45
C LEU A 87 -3.03 -0.51 -6.43
N ALA A 88 -3.70 -0.75 -7.56
CA ALA A 88 -5.16 -0.69 -7.65
C ALA A 88 -5.86 -1.70 -6.74
N VAL A 89 -5.38 -2.95 -6.69
CA VAL A 89 -5.92 -3.99 -5.80
C VAL A 89 -5.73 -3.62 -4.33
N LEU A 90 -4.58 -3.03 -3.98
CA LEU A 90 -4.32 -2.58 -2.60
C LEU A 90 -5.20 -1.38 -2.23
N ALA A 91 -5.35 -0.40 -3.11
CA ALA A 91 -6.24 0.74 -2.89
C ALA A 91 -7.69 0.28 -2.67
N GLU A 92 -8.19 -0.64 -3.50
CA GLU A 92 -9.53 -1.22 -3.34
C GLU A 92 -9.67 -1.97 -2.00
N PHE A 93 -8.65 -2.71 -1.58
CA PHE A 93 -8.63 -3.37 -0.27
C PHE A 93 -8.70 -2.35 0.88
N PHE A 94 -7.94 -1.26 0.82
CA PHE A 94 -7.93 -0.22 1.86
C PHE A 94 -9.22 0.61 1.90
N GLN A 95 -9.88 0.83 0.75
CA GLN A 95 -11.16 1.53 0.68
C GLN A 95 -12.32 0.76 1.34
N GLN A 96 -12.16 -0.55 1.59
CA GLN A 96 -13.16 -1.34 2.32
C GLN A 96 -13.19 -1.05 3.83
N GLY A 97 -12.21 -0.32 4.35
CA GLY A 97 -12.14 0.13 5.73
C GLY A 97 -10.82 -0.20 6.42
N GLY A 98 -10.82 -0.20 7.75
CA GLY A 98 -9.63 -0.48 8.54
C GLY A 98 -9.14 -1.93 8.38
N PHE A 99 -7.85 -2.15 8.59
CA PHE A 99 -7.22 -3.47 8.49
C PHE A 99 -6.17 -3.68 9.57
N ARG A 100 -5.75 -4.94 9.75
CA ARG A 100 -4.70 -5.32 10.70
C ARG A 100 -3.47 -5.87 10.00
N ILE A 101 -2.29 -5.50 10.46
CA ILE A 101 -1.00 -6.00 9.95
C ILE A 101 -0.55 -7.21 10.80
N CYS A 102 -0.39 -8.38 10.17
CA CYS A 102 -0.19 -9.69 10.80
C CYS A 102 0.88 -10.56 10.11
#